data_AF-A0A7Y8J110-F1
#
_entry.id   AF-A0A7Y8J110-F1
#
_cell.length_a   1.000
_cell.length_b   1.000
_cell.length_c   1.000
_cell.angle_alpha   90.00
_cell.angle_beta   90.00
_cell.angle_gamma   90.00
#
_symmetry.space_group_name_H-M   'P 1'
#
loop_
_entity.id
_entity.type
_entity.pdbx_description
1 polymer ?
#
loop_
_entity_poly.entity_id
_entity_poly.type
_entity_poly.pdbx_seq_one_letter_code
_entity_poly.pdbx_strand_id
1 'polypeptide(L)' 'MGDPGLRLAEPAGDPVPQMPETVDETGLEFGFLCDLALKIVYSDTNCTSERVAEKIKLPLGIAEDLLRHLYR' A
#
# COMPACT_ATOMS: atom_id res chain seq x y z
N MET A 1 1.76 -50.45 13.54
CA MET A 1 1.29 -49.50 14.57
C MET A 1 2.47 -48.58 14.86
N GLY A 2 2.60 -47.36 14.34
CA GLY A 2 1.57 -46.42 13.92
C GLY A 2 1.38 -45.36 14.99
N ASP A 3 2.43 -44.57 15.26
CA ASP A 3 2.30 -43.28 15.93
C ASP A 3 2.96 -42.24 15.01
N PRO A 4 2.19 -41.64 14.08
CA PRO A 4 2.70 -40.57 13.23
C PRO A 4 2.68 -39.27 14.03
N GLY A 5 3.80 -38.54 13.97
CA GLY A 5 4.08 -37.39 14.81
C GLY A 5 2.92 -36.41 14.97
N LEU A 6 2.59 -36.12 16.22
CA LEU A 6 1.95 -34.88 16.63
C LEU A 6 2.96 -33.73 16.40
N ARG A 7 3.07 -33.32 15.14
CA ARG A 7 3.71 -32.07 14.75
C ARG A 7 2.84 -30.97 15.35
N LEU A 8 3.26 -30.44 16.51
CA LEU A 8 2.71 -29.24 17.12
C LEU A 8 2.58 -28.19 16.01
N ALA A 9 1.35 -27.89 15.61
CA ALA A 9 1.09 -26.77 14.73
C ALA A 9 1.60 -25.53 15.47
N GLU A 10 2.65 -24.92 14.95
CA GLU A 10 3.15 -23.65 15.46
C GLU A 10 1.97 -22.68 15.47
N PRO A 11 1.75 -21.91 16.56
CA PRO A 11 0.66 -20.95 16.58
C PRO A 11 0.91 -20.00 15.41
N ALA A 12 0.04 -20.08 14.39
CA ALA A 12 0.04 -19.13 13.30
C ALA A 12 -0.10 -17.75 13.94
N GLY A 13 0.98 -16.97 13.92
CA GLY A 13 0.98 -15.62 14.49
C GLY A 13 -0.17 -14.81 13.90
N ASP A 14 -0.60 -13.77 14.62
CA ASP A 14 -1.68 -12.90 14.15
C ASP A 14 -1.43 -12.51 12.68
N PRO A 15 -2.41 -12.68 11.78
CA PRO A 15 -2.22 -12.40 10.37
C PRO A 15 -1.87 -10.92 10.23
N VAL A 16 -0.59 -10.65 9.93
CA VAL A 16 -0.14 -9.30 9.62
C VAL A 16 -0.70 -8.96 8.24
N PRO A 17 -1.47 -7.86 8.10
CA PRO A 17 -1.96 -7.45 6.81
C PRO A 17 -0.78 -7.22 5.88
N GLN A 18 -0.81 -7.86 4.72
CA GLN A 18 0.21 -7.66 3.69
C GLN A 18 0.09 -6.24 3.16
N MET A 19 1.22 -5.59 2.94
CA MET A 19 1.23 -4.27 2.34
C MET A 19 0.80 -4.40 0.87
N PRO A 20 -0.15 -3.58 0.39
CA PRO A 20 -0.58 -3.67 -1.00
C PRO A 20 0.56 -3.28 -1.94
N GLU A 21 0.72 -3.98 -3.06
CA GLU A 21 1.70 -3.67 -4.10
C GLU A 21 1.06 -2.93 -5.28
N THR A 22 -0.26 -3.04 -5.43
CA THR A 22 -1.05 -2.41 -6.49
C THR A 22 -2.19 -1.56 -5.94
N VAL A 23 -2.73 -0.65 -6.77
CA VAL A 23 -3.90 0.14 -6.38
C VAL A 23 -5.11 -0.75 -6.11
N ASP A 24 -5.36 -1.77 -6.95
CA ASP A 24 -6.49 -2.68 -6.79
C ASP A 24 -6.48 -3.41 -5.44
N GLU A 25 -5.30 -3.81 -4.95
CA GLU A 25 -5.13 -4.47 -3.64
C GLU A 25 -5.46 -3.57 -2.45
N THR A 26 -5.41 -2.25 -2.62
CA THR A 26 -5.83 -1.31 -1.57
C THR A 26 -7.34 -1.37 -1.32
N GLY A 27 -8.12 -1.87 -2.28
CA GLY A 27 -9.58 -1.82 -2.27
C GLY A 27 -10.15 -0.39 -2.39
N LEU A 28 -9.33 0.58 -2.77
CA LEU A 28 -9.73 1.97 -2.96
C LEU A 28 -9.84 2.30 -4.45
N GLU A 29 -10.81 3.14 -4.77
CA GLU A 29 -10.99 3.63 -6.13
C GLU A 29 -9.79 4.48 -6.58
N PHE A 30 -9.29 4.20 -7.79
CA PHE A 30 -8.13 4.90 -8.34
C PHE A 30 -8.32 6.43 -8.41
N GLY A 31 -9.50 6.88 -8.85
CA GLY A 31 -9.82 8.31 -8.92
C GLY A 31 -9.76 9.01 -7.56
N PHE A 32 -10.21 8.33 -6.49
CA PHE A 32 -10.11 8.85 -5.13
C PHE A 32 -8.66 9.01 -4.68
N LEU A 33 -7.81 8.02 -5.00
CA LEU A 33 -6.37 8.09 -4.71
C LEU A 33 -5.68 9.20 -5.49
N CYS A 34 -6.06 9.42 -6.75
CA CYS A 34 -5.59 10.55 -7.55
C CYS A 34 -5.96 11.90 -6.91
N ASP A 35 -7.22 12.07 -6.50
CA ASP A 35 -7.67 13.30 -5.81
C ASP A 35 -6.92 13.52 -4.50
N LEU A 36 -6.64 12.45 -3.75
CA LEU A 36 -5.87 12.52 -2.51
C LEU A 36 -4.42 12.92 -2.78
N ALA A 37 -3.77 12.30 -3.77
CA ALA A 37 -2.42 12.64 -4.18
C ALA A 37 -2.34 14.11 -4.66
N LEU A 38 -3.32 14.57 -5.44
CA LEU A 38 -3.38 15.95 -5.92
C LEU A 38 -3.51 16.97 -4.79
N LYS A 39 -4.35 16.68 -3.77
CA LYS A 39 -4.45 17.52 -2.56
C LYS A 39 -3.11 17.64 -1.84
N ILE A 40 -2.38 16.54 -1.73
CA ILE A 40 -1.06 16.53 -1.07
C ILE A 40 -0.06 17.36 -1.86
N VAL A 41 0.05 17.12 -3.16
CA VAL A 41 0.93 17.86 -4.07
C VAL A 41 0.64 19.35 -4.02
N TYR A 42 -0.63 19.75 -4.09
CA TYR A 42 -1.03 21.15 -4.02
C TYR A 42 -0.65 21.81 -2.69
N SER A 43 -0.72 21.06 -1.59
CA SER A 43 -0.41 21.56 -0.24
C SER A 43 1.09 21.65 0.09
N ASP A 44 1.97 21.03 -0.70
CA ASP A 44 3.39 20.88 -0.38
C ASP A 44 4.28 21.49 -1.48
N THR A 45 4.93 22.61 -1.16
CA THR A 45 5.78 23.35 -2.13
C THR A 45 7.04 22.58 -2.53
N ASN A 46 7.45 21.57 -1.76
CA ASN A 46 8.60 20.70 -2.03
C ASN A 46 8.14 19.24 -2.09
N CYS A 47 7.16 18.96 -2.93
CA CYS A 47 6.56 17.64 -3.06
C CYS A 47 7.50 16.65 -3.77
N THR A 48 7.77 15.51 -3.13
CA THR A 48 8.47 14.36 -3.71
C THR A 48 7.56 13.14 -3.69
N SER A 49 7.80 12.13 -4.54
CA SER A 49 7.01 10.88 -4.56
C SER A 49 7.03 10.18 -3.21
N GLU A 50 8.18 10.19 -2.51
CA GLU A 50 8.34 9.66 -1.15
C GLU A 50 7.44 10.37 -0.15
N ARG A 51 7.39 11.71 -0.18
CA ARG A 51 6.50 12.49 0.69
C ARG A 51 5.02 12.23 0.41
N VAL A 52 4.66 12.03 -0.85
CA VAL A 52 3.29 11.66 -1.21
C VAL A 52 2.95 10.29 -0.63
N ALA A 53 3.81 9.29 -0.82
CA ALA A 53 3.67 7.94 -0.25
C ALA A 53 3.51 7.98 1.29
N GLU A 54 4.35 8.75 1.98
CA GLU A 54 4.29 8.92 3.43
C GLU A 54 2.98 9.56 3.91
N LYS A 55 2.43 10.52 3.14
CA LYS A 55 1.19 11.23 3.47
C LYS A 55 -0.06 10.43 3.15
N ILE A 56 -0.11 9.71 2.03
CA ILE A 56 -1.22 8.82 1.68
C ILE A 56 -1.20 7.50 2.44
N LYS A 57 -0.09 7.17 3.12
CA LYS A 57 0.13 5.90 3.83
C LYS A 57 0.04 4.68 2.92
N LEU A 58 0.57 4.81 1.70
CA LEU A 58 0.69 3.72 0.73
C LEU A 58 2.14 3.61 0.26
N PRO A 59 2.55 2.44 -0.25
CA PRO A 59 3.89 2.25 -0.79
C PRO A 59 4.25 3.24 -1.91
N LEU A 60 5.55 3.48 -2.04
CA LEU A 60 6.11 4.38 -3.04
C LEU A 60 5.68 4.04 -4.46
N GLY A 61 5.66 2.76 -4.85
CA GLY A 61 5.26 2.34 -6.20
C GLY A 61 3.84 2.79 -6.55
N ILE A 62 2.89 2.67 -5.61
CA ILE A 62 1.53 3.16 -5.79
C ILE A 62 1.51 4.69 -5.91
N ALA A 63 2.25 5.40 -5.05
CA ALA A 63 2.33 6.86 -5.12
C ALA A 63 2.91 7.34 -6.46
N GLU A 64 3.96 6.68 -6.97
CA GLU A 64 4.56 6.98 -8.26
C GLU A 64 3.61 6.72 -9.42
N ASP A 65 2.81 5.65 -9.37
CA ASP A 65 1.80 5.36 -10.38
C ASP A 65 0.71 6.43 -10.43
N LEU A 66 0.23 6.88 -9.26
CA LEU A 66 -0.73 7.99 -9.15
C LEU A 66 -0.16 9.29 -9.70
N LEU A 67 1.07 9.67 -9.30
CA LEU A 67 1.71 10.90 -9.77
C LEU A 67 1.97 10.83 -11.28
N ARG A 68 2.44 9.69 -11.79
CA ARG A 68 2.65 9.49 -13.23
C ARG A 68 1.36 9.63 -14.02
N HIS A 69 0.22 9.22 -13.46
CA HIS A 69 -1.09 9.45 -14.07
C HIS A 69 -1.46 10.94 -14.09
N LEU A 70 -1.22 11.66 -12.98
CA LEU A 70 -1.60 13.08 -12.83
C LEU A 70 -0.75 14.07 -13.67
N TYR A 71 0.50 13.72 -13.97
CA TYR A 71 1.43 14.59 -14.70
C TYR A 71 1.59 14.26 -16.20
N ARG A 72 0.84 13.27 -16.70
CA ARG A 72 0.73 12.99 -18.14
C ARG A 72 -0.39 13.80 -18.76
#